data_AF-A0A520K852-F1
#
_entry.id   AF-A0A520K852-F1
#
_cell.length_a   1.000
_cell.length_b   1.000
_cell.length_c   1.000
_cell.angle_alpha   90.00
_cell.angle_beta   90.00
_cell.angle_gamma   90.00
#
_symmetry.space_group_name_H-M   'P 1'
#
loop_
_entity.id
_entity.type
_entity.pdbx_description
1 polymer ?
#
loop_
_entity_poly.entity_id
_entity_poly.type
_entity_poly.pdbx_seq_one_letter_code
_entity_poly.pdbx_strand_id
1 'polypeptide(L)'
;MTKRSSLITNGVVALIMFLLLISISSAYKYDRNRVKTIQSVTTSGENFDPEWSPDGSKIVYTSTEWGPNPGIWLVDEDGGNRRMISQPGRYYEYSNPTWSPDGS
;
A
#
# COMPACT_ATOMS: atom_id res chain seq x y z
N MET A 1 24.53 -13.03 -55.69
CA MET A 1 25.29 -13.04 -54.41
C MET A 1 24.49 -12.36 -53.28
N THR A 2 23.18 -12.62 -53.14
CA THR A 2 22.27 -11.70 -52.39
C THR A 2 21.46 -12.36 -51.27
N LYS A 3 21.54 -13.68 -51.08
CA LYS A 3 20.75 -14.39 -50.06
C LYS A 3 21.39 -14.44 -48.66
N ARG A 4 22.72 -14.38 -48.55
CA ARG A 4 23.42 -14.49 -47.25
C ARG A 4 23.41 -13.18 -46.45
N SER A 5 23.39 -12.03 -47.12
CA SER A 5 23.31 -10.72 -46.45
C SER A 5 21.93 -10.48 -45.82
N SER A 6 20.84 -10.89 -46.47
CA SER A 6 19.48 -10.70 -45.92
C SER A 6 19.20 -11.56 -44.68
N LEU A 7 19.76 -12.77 -44.59
CA LEU A 7 19.61 -13.61 -43.39
C LEU A 7 20.28 -12.99 -42.16
N ILE A 8 21.45 -12.37 -42.32
CA ILE A 8 22.18 -11.73 -41.22
C ILE A 8 21.40 -10.50 -40.75
N THR A 9 20.94 -9.65 -41.67
CA THR A 9 20.15 -8.47 -41.34
C THR A 9 18.82 -8.84 -40.66
N ASN A 10 18.12 -9.85 -41.16
CA ASN A 10 16.87 -10.32 -40.56
C ASN A 10 17.09 -10.89 -39.14
N GLY A 11 18.19 -11.61 -38.91
CA GLY A 11 18.54 -12.13 -37.60
C GLY A 11 18.87 -11.04 -36.58
N VAL A 12 19.60 -10.00 -37.00
CA VAL A 12 19.93 -8.85 -36.14
C VAL A 12 18.69 -8.03 -35.80
N VAL A 13 17.80 -7.77 -36.77
CA VAL A 13 16.54 -7.06 -36.53
C VAL A 13 15.62 -7.85 -35.59
N ALA A 14 15.52 -9.17 -35.78
CA ALA A 14 14.75 -10.05 -34.89
C ALA A 14 15.30 -10.04 -33.45
N LEU A 15 16.62 -10.01 -33.28
CA LEU A 15 17.26 -9.95 -31.96
C LEU A 15 16.99 -8.61 -31.26
N ILE A 16 17.07 -7.48 -31.97
CA ILE A 16 16.75 -6.16 -31.42
C ILE A 16 15.29 -6.10 -30.98
N MET A 17 14.36 -6.60 -31.80
CA MET A 17 12.94 -6.66 -31.44
C MET A 17 12.70 -7.54 -30.22
N PHE A 18 13.37 -8.69 -30.13
CA PHE A 18 13.27 -9.59 -28.98
C PHE A 18 13.78 -8.93 -27.69
N LEU A 19 14.92 -8.24 -27.74
CA LEU A 19 15.47 -7.51 -26.60
C LEU A 19 14.59 -6.33 -26.18
N LEU A 20 14.00 -5.60 -27.15
CA LEU A 20 13.04 -4.53 -26.87
C LEU A 20 11.78 -5.07 -26.19
N LEU A 21 11.25 -6.21 -26.65
CA LEU A 21 10.08 -6.85 -26.03
C LEU A 21 10.35 -7.28 -24.59
N ILE A 22 11.54 -7.81 -24.30
CA ILE A 22 11.96 -8.14 -22.93
C ILE A 22 12.05 -6.87 -22.07
N SER A 23 12.66 -5.81 -22.59
CA SER A 23 12.83 -4.54 -21.87
C SER A 23 11.47 -3.89 -21.54
N ILE A 24 10.55 -3.87 -22.50
CA ILE A 24 9.19 -3.35 -22.31
C ILE A 24 8.45 -4.19 -21.27
N SER A 25 8.49 -5.52 -21.38
CA SER A 25 7.85 -6.44 -20.42
C SER A 25 8.42 -6.29 -19.00
N SER A 26 9.72 -6.04 -18.87
CA SER A 26 10.39 -5.77 -17.59
C SER A 26 9.94 -4.45 -16.98
N ALA A 27 9.89 -3.38 -17.78
CA ALA A 27 9.42 -2.06 -17.35
C ALA A 27 7.95 -2.09 -16.90
N TYR A 28 7.08 -2.78 -17.65
CA TYR A 28 5.67 -2.97 -17.26
C TYR A 28 5.50 -3.79 -15.97
N LYS A 29 6.40 -4.74 -15.67
CA LYS A 29 6.38 -5.50 -14.41
C LYS A 29 6.95 -4.72 -13.23
N TYR A 30 7.90 -3.83 -13.48
CA TYR A 30 8.56 -3.01 -12.45
C TYR A 30 7.59 -2.02 -11.79
N ASP A 31 6.62 -1.49 -12.54
CA ASP A 31 5.65 -0.49 -12.04
C ASP A 31 4.50 -1.12 -11.22
N ARG A 32 4.13 -2.37 -11.51
CA ARG A 32 3.01 -3.06 -10.82
C ARG A 32 3.24 -3.31 -9.32
N ASN A 33 4.48 -3.23 -8.85
CA ASN A 33 4.84 -3.49 -7.46
C ASN A 33 4.95 -2.21 -6.61
N ARG A 34 4.76 -1.02 -7.20
CA ARG A 34 4.79 0.26 -6.47
C ARG A 34 3.41 0.78 -6.11
N VAL A 35 2.36 0.28 -6.75
CA VAL A 35 0.98 0.58 -6.37
C VAL A 35 0.64 -0.31 -5.19
N LYS A 36 0.93 0.16 -3.97
CA LYS A 36 0.31 -0.38 -2.75
C LYS A 36 -1.19 -0.18 -2.96
N THR A 37 -1.93 -1.25 -3.25
CA THR A 37 -3.38 -1.21 -3.46
C THR A 37 -3.99 -0.36 -2.36
N ILE A 38 -4.73 0.69 -2.72
CA ILE A 38 -5.42 1.52 -1.74
C ILE A 38 -6.53 0.65 -1.15
N GLN A 39 -6.25 0.05 0.01
CA GLN A 39 -7.18 -0.80 0.74
C GLN A 39 -7.77 0.01 1.89
N SER A 40 -9.10 0.04 1.99
CA SER A 40 -9.76 0.52 3.19
C SER A 40 -9.52 -0.48 4.31
N VAL A 41 -8.90 -0.03 5.40
CA VAL A 41 -8.69 -0.83 6.63
C VAL A 41 -9.83 -0.63 7.65
N THR A 42 -10.75 0.29 7.36
CA THR A 42 -11.93 0.60 8.17
C THR A 42 -13.20 0.03 7.53
N THR A 43 -14.17 -0.42 8.34
CA THR A 43 -15.44 -0.96 7.81
C THR A 43 -16.69 -0.12 8.13
N SER A 44 -16.65 0.68 9.19
CA SER A 44 -17.83 1.39 9.72
C SER A 44 -17.42 2.57 10.61
N GLY A 45 -18.39 3.38 11.00
CA GLY A 45 -18.16 4.59 11.81
C GLY A 45 -17.48 5.71 11.02
N GLU A 46 -17.37 6.87 11.66
CA GLU A 46 -16.51 7.95 11.20
C GLU A 46 -15.10 7.67 11.70
N ASN A 47 -14.12 7.71 10.79
CA ASN A 47 -12.73 7.38 11.06
C ASN A 47 -11.85 8.59 10.72
N PHE A 48 -11.02 9.02 11.66
CA PHE A 48 -10.24 10.25 11.53
C PHE A 48 -8.93 10.16 12.31
N ASP A 49 -8.04 11.14 12.07
CA ASP A 49 -6.72 11.26 12.68
C ASP A 49 -5.85 9.98 12.61
N PRO A 50 -5.59 9.41 11.42
CA PRO A 50 -4.75 8.23 11.31
C PRO A 50 -3.26 8.58 11.50
N GLU A 51 -2.53 7.69 12.17
CA GLU A 51 -1.07 7.73 12.27
C GLU A 51 -0.46 6.34 12.09
N TRP A 52 0.57 6.25 11.23
CA TRP A 52 1.32 5.02 11.02
C TRP A 52 2.31 4.79 12.15
N SER A 53 2.47 3.53 12.57
CA SER A 53 3.58 3.15 13.43
C SER A 53 4.92 3.42 12.74
N PRO A 54 6.01 3.69 13.49
CA PRO A 54 7.33 3.97 12.89
C PRO A 54 7.87 2.85 12.00
N ASP A 55 7.49 1.60 12.26
CA ASP A 55 7.85 0.41 11.47
C ASP A 55 6.92 0.17 10.27
N GLY A 56 5.83 0.93 10.14
CA GLY A 56 4.84 0.83 9.07
C GLY A 56 3.95 -0.42 9.14
N SER A 57 3.95 -1.17 10.25
CA SER A 57 3.15 -2.39 10.41
C SER A 57 1.75 -2.15 10.99
N LYS A 58 1.47 -0.93 11.50
CA LYS A 58 0.19 -0.62 12.16
C LYS A 58 -0.27 0.78 11.84
N ILE A 59 -1.58 0.97 11.97
CA ILE A 59 -2.23 2.28 11.92
C ILE A 59 -3.03 2.43 13.20
N VAL A 60 -2.82 3.54 13.90
CA VAL A 60 -3.71 4.01 14.96
C VAL A 60 -4.63 5.07 14.39
N TYR A 61 -5.91 5.07 14.77
CA TYR A 61 -6.89 6.05 14.29
C TYR A 61 -8.03 6.19 15.30
N THR A 62 -8.76 7.29 15.20
CA THR A 62 -9.97 7.50 16.00
C THR A 62 -11.19 6.98 15.23
N SER A 63 -12.11 6.28 15.92
CA SER A 63 -13.34 5.77 15.31
C SER A 63 -14.57 5.81 16.22
N THR A 64 -15.74 6.08 15.61
CA THR A 64 -17.08 5.95 16.22
C THR A 64 -17.75 4.61 15.92
N GLU A 65 -17.00 3.60 15.46
CA GLU A 65 -17.54 2.27 15.07
C GLU A 65 -18.41 1.61 16.15
N TRP A 66 -18.13 1.83 17.45
CA TRP A 66 -18.84 1.20 18.58
C TRP A 66 -19.78 2.12 19.34
N GLY A 67 -20.14 3.28 18.78
CA GLY A 67 -21.14 4.15 19.38
C GLY A 67 -20.90 5.63 19.12
N PRO A 68 -21.71 6.51 19.73
CA PRO A 68 -21.63 7.94 19.50
C PRO A 68 -20.33 8.58 20.05
N ASN A 69 -19.64 7.88 20.95
CA ASN A 69 -18.39 8.37 21.50
C ASN A 69 -17.20 7.75 20.74
N PRO A 70 -16.24 8.58 20.28
CA PRO A 70 -15.05 8.08 19.63
C PRO A 70 -14.18 7.28 20.60
N GLY A 71 -13.40 6.35 20.05
CA GLY A 71 -12.28 5.70 20.74
C GLY A 71 -11.08 5.55 19.83
N ILE A 72 -9.96 5.12 20.41
CA ILE A 72 -8.72 4.85 19.68
C ILE A 72 -8.71 3.40 19.25
N TRP A 73 -8.45 3.20 17.96
CA TRP A 73 -8.42 1.92 17.28
C TRP A 73 -7.06 1.65 16.68
N LEU A 74 -6.70 0.37 16.66
CA LEU A 74 -5.49 -0.14 16.07
C LEU A 74 -5.87 -1.16 15.00
N VAL A 75 -5.19 -1.09 13.85
CA VAL A 75 -5.33 -2.05 12.75
C VAL A 75 -3.95 -2.33 12.15
N ASP A 76 -3.73 -3.56 11.68
CA ASP A 76 -2.53 -3.92 10.93
C ASP A 76 -2.55 -3.30 9.53
N GLU A 77 -1.40 -3.20 8.89
CA GLU A 77 -1.22 -2.57 7.58
C GLU A 77 -2.01 -3.24 6.44
N ASP A 78 -2.39 -4.50 6.64
CA ASP A 78 -3.20 -5.31 5.72
C ASP A 78 -4.72 -5.23 6.01
N GLY A 79 -5.11 -4.49 7.05
CA GLY A 79 -6.49 -4.39 7.55
C GLY A 79 -6.87 -5.45 8.59
N GLY A 80 -5.93 -6.32 8.98
CA GLY A 80 -6.09 -7.35 9.99
C GLY A 80 -6.06 -6.82 11.43
N ASN A 81 -6.39 -7.72 12.38
CA ASN A 81 -6.30 -7.52 13.83
C ASN A 81 -6.88 -6.19 14.37
N ARG A 82 -7.93 -5.70 13.70
CA ARG A 82 -8.60 -4.46 14.10
C ARG A 82 -9.21 -4.58 15.49
N ARG A 83 -8.83 -3.67 16.40
CA ARG A 83 -9.36 -3.63 17.77
C ARG A 83 -9.31 -2.23 18.36
N MET A 84 -10.26 -1.95 19.24
CA MET A 84 -10.23 -0.77 20.10
C MET A 84 -9.16 -0.96 21.19
N ILE A 85 -8.34 0.06 21.43
CA ILE A 85 -7.27 0.05 22.44
C ILE A 85 -7.47 1.07 23.57
N SER A 86 -8.50 1.92 23.46
CA SER A 86 -8.94 2.81 24.54
C SER A 86 -10.25 2.31 25.17
N GLN A 87 -10.61 2.86 26.33
CA GLN A 87 -12.00 2.81 26.80
C GLN A 87 -12.86 3.78 25.96
N PRO A 88 -14.18 3.58 25.83
CA PRO A 88 -15.05 4.58 25.23
C PRO A 88 -14.99 5.88 26.04
N GLY A 89 -14.63 6.97 25.38
CA GLY A 89 -14.48 8.27 26.05
C GLY A 89 -15.84 8.90 26.25
N ARG A 90 -15.90 9.99 27.00
CA ARG A 90 -16.99 10.95 26.75
C ARG A 90 -16.61 11.77 25.52
N TYR A 91 -17.61 12.09 24.72
CA TYR A 91 -17.59 12.95 23.53
C TYR A 91 -16.28 13.76 23.31
N TYR A 92 -15.58 13.51 22.20
CA TYR A 92 -14.33 14.16 21.76
C TYR A 92 -13.09 14.05 22.68
N GLU A 93 -13.09 13.20 23.72
CA GLU A 93 -11.90 13.01 24.58
C GLU A 93 -10.71 12.36 23.87
N TYR A 94 -10.94 11.70 22.73
CA TYR A 94 -9.90 11.00 21.97
C TYR A 94 -9.79 11.61 20.57
N SER A 95 -8.80 12.47 20.38
CA SER A 95 -8.40 12.99 19.07
C SER A 95 -6.88 12.94 18.93
N ASN A 96 -6.39 12.83 17.69
CA ASN A 96 -4.97 12.88 17.35
C ASN A 96 -4.08 11.89 18.12
N PRO A 97 -4.34 10.57 18.04
CA PRO A 97 -3.42 9.57 18.58
C PRO A 97 -2.05 9.69 17.91
N THR A 98 -0.98 9.58 18.70
CA THR A 98 0.40 9.57 18.19
C THR A 98 1.19 8.40 18.71
N TRP A 99 2.12 7.91 17.89
CA TRP A 99 3.05 6.87 18.27
C TRP A 99 4.22 7.47 19.06
N SER A 100 4.72 6.70 20.02
CA SER A 100 6.07 6.93 20.55
C SER A 100 7.08 6.86 19.39
N PRO A 101 8.12 7.71 19.37
CA PRO A 101 9.10 7.71 18.28
C PRO A 101 9.81 6.36 18.08
N ASP A 102 9.87 5.54 19.13
CA ASP A 102 10.47 4.20 19.12
C ASP A 102 9.45 3.06 18.95
N GLY A 103 8.15 3.37 18.88
CA GLY A 103 7.07 2.40 18.68
C GLY A 103 6.75 1.54 19.92
N SER A 104 7.24 1.91 21.11
CA SER A 104 6.94 1.24 22.39
C SER A 104 5.81 1.88 23.21
#